data_AF-A0A847L109-F1
#
_entry.id   AF-A0A847L109-F1
#
_cell.length_a   1.000
_cell.length_b   1.000
_cell.length_c   1.000
_cell.angle_alpha   90.00
_cell.angle_beta   90.00
_cell.angle_gamma   90.00
#
_symmetry.space_group_name_H-M   'P 1'
#
loop_
_entity.id
_entity.type
_entity.pdbx_description
1 polymer ?
#
loop_
_entity_poly.entity_id
_entity_poly.type
_entity_poly.pdbx_seq_one_letter_code
_entity_poly.pdbx_strand_id
1 'polypeptide(L)' 'MINVLSVVKEMEQERERQNIFPSHISYIALQNEVIKRLQKEINQLVKEDKLSFCNTLNTIAVEVVENKSPS' A
#
# COMPACT_ATOMS: atom_id res chain seq x y z
N MET A 1 1.42 6.55 6.42
CA MET A 1 0.73 7.34 5.36
C MET A 1 1.62 7.41 4.13
N ILE A 2 1.12 6.88 3.01
CA ILE A 2 1.86 6.77 1.75
C ILE A 2 1.98 8.15 1.10
N ASN A 3 3.21 8.58 0.82
CA ASN A 3 3.48 9.79 0.04
C ASN A 3 3.68 9.42 -1.44
N VAL A 4 2.66 9.65 -2.26
CA VAL A 4 2.67 9.28 -3.69
C VAL A 4 3.81 9.96 -4.46
N LEU A 5 4.15 11.21 -4.14
CA LEU A 5 5.27 11.91 -4.78
C LEU A 5 6.61 11.19 -4.52
N SER A 6 6.82 10.69 -3.31
CA SER A 6 8.00 9.88 -2.99
C SER A 6 8.02 8.57 -3.76
N VAL A 7 6.87 7.90 -3.89
CA VAL A 7 6.76 6.66 -4.69
C VAL A 7 7.14 6.90 -6.15
N VAL A 8 6.64 7.98 -6.77
CA VAL A 8 6.97 8.36 -8.15
C VAL A 8 8.48 8.57 -8.29
N LYS A 9 9.08 9.38 -7.42
CA LYS A 9 10.54 9.65 -7.46
C LYS A 9 11.37 8.37 -7.33
N GLU A 10 11.01 7.48 -6.41
CA GLU A 10 11.72 6.21 -6.23
C GLU A 10 11.62 5.32 -7.48
N MET A 11 10.44 5.25 -8.09
CA MET A 11 10.21 4.48 -9.31
C MET A 11 10.94 5.07 -10.53
N GLU A 12 11.02 6.39 -10.67
CA GLU A 12 11.78 7.06 -11.73
C GLU A 12 13.29 6.78 -11.56
N GLN A 13 13.80 6.95 -10.34
CA GLN A 13 15.21 6.66 -10.01
C GLN A 13 15.58 5.19 -10.24
N GLU A 14 14.67 4.25 -9.98
CA GLU A 14 14.92 2.84 -10.26
C GLU A 14 15.03 2.57 -11.77
N ARG A 15 14.16 3.19 -12.58
CA ARG A 15 14.23 3.09 -14.05
C ARG A 15 15.51 3.70 -14.60
N GLU A 16 15.93 4.84 -14.08
CA GLU A 16 17.21 5.47 -14.42
C GLU A 16 18.39 4.56 -14.09
N ARG A 17 18.41 3.96 -12.89
CA ARG A 17 19.44 2.98 -12.49
C ARG A 17 19.48 1.75 -13.40
N GLN A 18 18.33 1.35 -13.93
CA GLN A 18 18.21 0.25 -14.88
C GLN A 18 18.47 0.66 -16.35
N ASN A 19 18.87 1.91 -16.61
CA ASN A 19 19.06 2.48 -17.94
C ASN A 19 17.81 2.38 -18.84
N ILE A 20 16.61 2.44 -18.26
CA ILE A 20 15.35 2.38 -18.99
C ILE A 20 14.89 3.80 -19.34
N PHE A 21 14.81 4.10 -20.64
CA PHE A 21 14.35 5.38 -21.16
C PHE A 21 13.09 5.24 -22.03
N PRO A 22 12.13 6.17 -21.94
CA PRO A 22 12.06 7.27 -20.98
C PRO A 22 11.76 6.82 -19.53
N SER A 23 12.20 7.61 -18.55
CA SER A 23 12.08 7.29 -17.12
C SER A 23 10.66 7.46 -16.56
N HIS A 24 9.76 8.08 -17.33
CA HIS A 24 8.36 8.23 -16.92
C HIS A 24 7.70 6.88 -16.61
N ILE A 25 6.77 6.91 -15.65
CA ILE A 25 6.08 5.73 -15.15
C ILE A 25 4.66 5.73 -15.69
N SER A 26 4.17 4.56 -16.13
CA SER A 26 2.77 4.44 -16.51
C SER A 26 1.87 4.54 -15.28
N TYR A 27 0.69 5.15 -15.43
CA TYR A 27 -0.25 5.31 -14.31
C TYR A 27 -0.62 3.97 -13.65
N ILE A 28 -0.77 2.90 -14.45
CA ILE A 28 -1.05 1.54 -13.95
C ILE A 28 0.11 1.02 -13.09
N ALA A 29 1.36 1.23 -13.50
CA ALA A 29 2.52 0.82 -12.71
C ALA A 29 2.59 1.56 -11.37
N LEU A 30 2.33 2.87 -11.37
CA LEU A 30 2.24 3.67 -10.15
C LEU A 30 1.12 3.16 -9.22
N GLN A 31 -0.06 2.91 -9.78
CA GLN A 31 -1.21 2.41 -9.01
C GLN A 31 -0.88 1.07 -8.34
N ASN A 32 -0.28 0.15 -9.08
CA ASN A 32 0.12 -1.16 -8.55
C ASN A 32 1.13 -1.04 -7.40
N GLU A 33 2.12 -0.16 -7.53
CA GLU A 33 3.12 0.06 -6.48
C GLU A 33 2.52 0.71 -5.23
N VAL A 34 1.61 1.69 -5.40
CA VAL A 34 0.89 2.30 -4.29
C VAL A 34 0.00 1.29 -3.57
N ILE A 35 -0.76 0.46 -4.30
CA ILE A 35 -1.59 -0.60 -3.73
C ILE A 35 -0.73 -1.60 -2.95
N LYS A 36 0.41 -2.01 -3.51
CA LYS A 36 1.34 -2.93 -2.83
C LYS A 36 1.86 -2.36 -1.51
N ARG A 37 2.23 -1.07 -1.48
CA ARG A 37 2.67 -0.40 -0.24
C ARG A 37 1.54 -0.29 0.78
N LEU A 38 0.33 0.02 0.33
CA LEU A 38 -0.87 0.07 1.18
C LEU A 38 -1.18 -1.29 1.79
N GLN A 39 -1.16 -2.35 1.00
CA GLN A 39 -1.36 -3.71 1.49
C GLN A 39 -0.32 -4.08 2.55
N LYS A 40 0.95 -3.69 2.36
CA LYS A 40 2.00 -3.91 3.37
C LYS A 40 1.72 -3.16 4.67
N GLU A 41 1.28 -1.90 4.61
CA GLU A 41 0.92 -1.10 5.78
C GLU A 41 -0.29 -1.70 6.51
N ILE A 42 -1.34 -2.09 5.79
CA ILE A 42 -2.52 -2.78 6.35
C ILE A 42 -2.12 -4.10 7.03
N ASN A 43 -1.34 -4.95 6.35
CA ASN A 43 -0.89 -6.21 6.92
C ASN A 43 -0.06 -6.04 8.19
N GLN A 44 0.74 -4.97 8.27
CA GLN A 44 1.50 -4.64 9.47
C GLN A 44 0.57 -4.23 10.62
N LEU A 45 -0.42 -3.38 10.34
CA LEU A 45 -1.41 -2.96 11.35
C LEU A 45 -2.28 -4.12 11.85
N VAL A 46 -2.56 -5.10 11.00
CA VAL A 46 -3.25 -6.34 11.39
C VAL A 46 -2.38 -7.19 12.32
N LYS A 47 -1.07 -7.33 12.02
CA LYS A 47 -0.13 -8.01 12.91
C LYS A 47 0.04 -7.33 14.27
N GLU A 48 -0.20 -6.02 14.31
CA GLU A 48 -0.14 -5.22 15.53
C GLU A 48 -1.48 -5.17 16.29
N ASP A 49 -2.47 -5.99 15.89
CA ASP A 49 -3.83 -6.02 16.45
C ASP A 49 -4.53 -4.65 16.45
N LYS A 50 -4.14 -3.75 15.56
CA LYS A 50 -4.75 -2.42 15.39
C LYS A 50 -5.89 -2.43 14.39
N LEU A 51 -5.80 -3.32 13.40
CA LEU A 51 -6.83 -3.53 12.37
C LEU A 51 -7.22 -5.01 12.32
N SER A 52 -8.49 -5.26 12.00
CA SER A 52 -8.97 -6.54 11.51
C SER A 52 -9.27 -6.41 10.01
N PHE A 53 -9.20 -7.52 9.28
CA PHE A 53 -9.65 -7.57 7.90
C PHE A 53 -10.53 -8.80 7.65
N CYS A 54 -11.49 -8.67 6.74
CA CYS A 54 -12.32 -9.78 6.30
C CYS A 54 -12.50 -9.74 4.78
N ASN A 55 -12.71 -10.92 4.21
CA ASN A 55 -13.07 -11.04 2.80
C ASN A 55 -14.57 -10.77 2.65
N THR A 56 -14.92 -9.89 1.73
CA THR A 56 -16.28 -9.63 1.29
C THR A 56 -16.50 -10.28 -0.08
N LEU A 57 -17.74 -10.27 -0.58
CA LEU A 57 -18.07 -10.77 -1.92
C LEU A 57 -17.27 -10.09 -3.04
N ASN A 58 -16.88 -8.83 -2.84
CA ASN A 58 -16.31 -8.00 -3.90
C ASN A 58 -14.84 -7.61 -3.64
N THR A 59 -14.38 -7.65 -2.38
CA THR A 59 -13.07 -7.11 -1.98
C THR A 59 -12.70 -7.50 -0.54
N ILE A 60 -11.62 -6.93 -0.01
CA ILE A 60 -11.24 -6.97 1.41
C ILE A 60 -11.84 -5.74 2.12
N ALA A 61 -12.47 -5.95 3.26
CA ALA A 61 -12.86 -4.89 4.19
C ALA A 61 -11.89 -4.86 5.39
N VAL A 62 -11.68 -3.67 5.96
CA VAL A 62 -10.83 -3.46 7.14
C VAL A 62 -11.60 -2.67 8.18
N GLU A 63 -11.38 -2.99 9.46
CA GLU A 63 -11.98 -2.29 10.60
C GLU A 63 -10.95 -2.08 11.72
N VAL A 64 -11.11 -1.03 12.52
CA VAL A 64 -10.25 -0.79 13.69
C VAL A 64 -10.64 -1.75 14.80
N VAL A 65 -9.65 -2.37 15.42
CA VAL A 65 -9.87 -3.17 16.63
C VAL A 65 -9.98 -2.22 17.82
N GLU A 66 -11.19 -1.85 18.20
CA GLU A 66 -11.43 -1.23 19.50
C GLU A 66 -11.35 -2.33 20.55
N ASN A 67 -10.43 -2.19 21.53
CA ASN A 67 -10.44 -3.02 22.73
C ASN A 67 -11.81 -2.86 23.39
N LYS A 68 -12.74 -3.78 23.14
CA LYS A 68 -13.94 -3.91 23.95
C LYS A 68 -13.45 -4.20 25.36
N SER A 69 -13.49 -3.19 26.23
CA SER A 69 -13.31 -3.39 27.66
C SER A 69 -14.22 -4.55 28.07
N PRO A 70 -13.71 -5.58 28.76
CA PRO A 70 -14.55 -6.67 29.22
C PRO A 70 -15.65 -6.06 30.09
N SER A 71 -16.89 -6.27 29.65
CA SER A 71 -18.11 -5.88 30.38
C SER A 71 -18.26 -6.76 31.61
#